data_AF-A0A6J8A766-F1
#
_entry.id   AF-A0A6J8A766-F1
#
_cell.length_a   1.000
_cell.length_b   1.000
_cell.length_c   1.000
_cell.angle_alpha   90.00
_cell.angle_beta   90.00
_cell.angle_gamma   90.00
#
_symmetry.space_group_name_H-M   'P 1'
#
loop_
_entity.id
_entity.type
_entity.pdbx_description
1 polymer ?
#
loop_
_entity_poly.entity_id
_entity_poly.type
_entity_poly.pdbx_seq_one_letter_code
_entity_poly.pdbx_strand_id
1 'polypeptide(L)'
;MMKETALAELVTYIFETQRNSEESVVFRLADLANFYEERLTQLGFSSAQVHSTRLKVKLLQKMPELEAHTKGKYVLLMIEEDIGPTIAFACDNNDTMHMAKTAEMIRCQLATKKTTFSGSLVSEDINDSIAHPLLQLVKLIEHGPDIKSQLDNVSTNSDLALVPLLIFNYHPHTQKVPVK
;
A
#
# COMPACT_ATOMS: atom_id res chain seq x y z
N MET A 1 8.96 5.65 4.27
CA MET A 1 7.64 5.02 4.44
C MET A 1 6.81 5.07 3.16
N MET A 2 6.55 6.25 2.57
CA MET A 2 5.65 6.37 1.40
C MET A 2 6.21 5.78 0.10
N LYS A 3 7.53 5.79 -0.12
CA LYS A 3 8.15 5.12 -1.28
C LYS A 3 8.06 3.60 -1.17
N GLU A 4 8.20 3.06 0.04
CA GLU A 4 8.01 1.63 0.30
C GLU A 4 6.54 1.22 0.12
N THR A 5 5.58 2.08 0.46
CA THR A 5 4.15 1.87 0.17
C THR A 5 3.90 1.71 -1.33
N ALA A 6 4.34 2.67 -2.15
CA ALA A 6 4.16 2.59 -3.61
C ALA A 6 4.83 1.33 -4.21
N LEU A 7 5.95 0.89 -3.65
CA LEU A 7 6.62 -0.34 -4.11
C LEU A 7 5.82 -1.59 -3.72
N ALA A 8 5.25 -1.62 -2.51
CA ALA A 8 4.39 -2.71 -2.07
C ALA A 8 3.12 -2.78 -2.92
N GLU A 9 2.46 -1.65 -3.19
CA GLU A 9 1.28 -1.56 -4.07
C GLU A 9 1.59 -2.08 -5.48
N LEU A 10 2.78 -1.79 -6.02
CA LEU A 10 3.22 -2.28 -7.32
C LEU A 10 3.46 -3.80 -7.32
N VAL A 11 4.08 -4.34 -6.28
CA VAL A 11 4.27 -5.79 -6.10
C VAL A 11 2.92 -6.50 -6.00
N THR A 12 1.99 -5.95 -5.22
CA THR A 12 0.61 -6.46 -5.11
C THR A 12 -0.07 -6.47 -6.47
N TYR A 13 0.06 -5.40 -7.26
CA TYR A 13 -0.50 -5.37 -8.62
C TYR A 13 0.05 -6.49 -9.51
N ILE A 14 1.36 -6.72 -9.52
CA ILE A 14 1.98 -7.78 -10.32
C ILE A 14 1.44 -9.16 -9.88
N PHE A 15 1.41 -9.41 -8.57
CA PHE A 15 0.96 -10.67 -8.00
C PHE A 15 -0.53 -10.95 -8.27
N GLU A 16 -1.40 -9.97 -8.00
CA GLU A 16 -2.84 -10.11 -8.22
C GLU A 16 -3.19 -10.18 -9.71
N THR A 17 -2.46 -9.47 -10.59
CA THR A 17 -2.68 -9.60 -12.03
C THR A 17 -2.33 -11.00 -12.53
N GLN A 18 -1.24 -11.59 -12.03
CA GLN A 18 -0.88 -12.97 -12.36
C GLN A 18 -1.89 -13.97 -11.78
N ARG A 19 -2.30 -13.78 -10.51
CA ARG A 19 -3.24 -14.67 -9.81
C ARG A 19 -4.61 -14.73 -10.49
N ASN A 20 -5.08 -13.60 -11.01
CA ASN A 20 -6.39 -13.50 -11.66
C ASN A 20 -6.35 -13.84 -13.16
N SER A 21 -5.20 -14.25 -13.68
CA SER A 21 -5.01 -14.67 -15.07
C SER A 21 -4.90 -16.20 -15.16
N GLU A 22 -5.54 -16.78 -16.17
CA GLU A 22 -5.39 -18.21 -16.49
C GLU A 22 -4.06 -18.51 -17.19
N GLU A 23 -3.42 -17.50 -17.78
CA GLU A 23 -2.15 -17.59 -18.50
C GLU A 23 -1.02 -16.79 -17.80
N SER A 24 0.24 -17.08 -18.15
CA SER A 24 1.40 -16.29 -17.69
C SER A 24 1.32 -14.86 -18.23
N VAL A 25 1.36 -13.88 -17.32
CA VAL A 25 1.24 -12.45 -17.63
C VAL A 25 2.63 -11.85 -17.84
N VAL A 26 2.79 -11.13 -18.95
CA VAL A 26 4.01 -10.40 -19.26
C VAL A 26 3.82 -8.91 -18.97
N PHE A 27 4.66 -8.36 -18.11
CA PHE A 27 4.68 -6.96 -17.73
C PHE A 27 5.81 -6.21 -18.44
N ARG A 28 5.53 -5.03 -19.00
CA ARG A 28 6.59 -4.16 -19.52
C ARG A 28 7.17 -3.34 -18.37
N LEU A 29 8.50 -3.33 -18.22
CA LEU A 29 9.17 -2.53 -17.18
C LEU A 29 8.85 -1.04 -17.30
N ALA A 30 8.65 -0.54 -18.52
CA ALA A 30 8.28 0.85 -18.76
C ALA A 30 6.91 1.18 -18.14
N ASP A 31 5.92 0.31 -18.31
CA ASP A 31 4.57 0.50 -17.78
C ASP A 31 4.60 0.48 -16.23
N LEU A 32 5.32 -0.49 -15.64
CA LEU A 32 5.49 -0.56 -14.19
C LEU A 32 6.25 0.65 -13.62
N ALA A 33 7.23 1.19 -14.35
CA ALA A 33 7.94 2.40 -13.97
C ALA A 33 7.00 3.62 -13.99
N ASN A 34 6.13 3.73 -14.99
CA ASN A 34 5.14 4.80 -15.07
C ASN A 34 4.14 4.72 -13.91
N PHE A 35 3.58 3.54 -13.62
CA PHE A 35 2.67 3.36 -12.47
C PHE A 35 3.33 3.77 -11.15
N TYR A 36 4.60 3.37 -10.96
CA TYR A 36 5.36 3.74 -9.77
C TYR A 36 5.63 5.25 -9.70
N GLU A 37 6.00 5.90 -10.80
CA GLU A 37 6.27 7.34 -10.87
C GLU A 37 5.02 8.17 -10.61
N GLU A 38 3.90 7.82 -11.26
CA GLU A 38 2.60 8.45 -11.04
C GLU A 38 2.17 8.31 -9.58
N ARG A 39 2.35 7.12 -9.01
CA ARG A 39 1.97 6.88 -7.61
C ARG A 39 2.82 7.66 -6.64
N LEU A 40 4.13 7.77 -6.88
CA LEU A 40 5.00 8.62 -6.09
C LEU A 40 4.59 10.09 -6.17
N THR A 41 4.15 10.55 -7.34
CA THR A 41 3.65 11.91 -7.52
C THR A 41 2.37 12.14 -6.69
N GLN A 42 1.42 11.20 -6.71
CA GLN A 42 0.21 11.25 -5.88
C GLN A 42 0.51 11.25 -4.37
N LEU A 43 1.58 10.58 -3.94
CA LEU A 43 2.06 10.57 -2.55
C LEU A 43 2.90 11.80 -2.19
N GLY A 44 2.99 12.80 -3.07
CA GLY A 44 3.63 14.10 -2.82
C GLY A 44 5.11 14.21 -3.23
N PHE A 45 5.65 13.26 -4.01
CA PHE A 45 7.02 13.33 -4.52
C PHE A 45 7.08 13.98 -5.92
N SER A 46 7.22 15.31 -5.96
CA SER A 46 7.14 16.13 -7.18
C SER A 46 8.30 15.96 -8.19
N SER A 47 9.33 15.18 -7.88
CA SER A 47 10.52 14.99 -8.74
C SER A 47 11.06 13.55 -8.72
N ALA A 48 10.17 12.58 -8.57
CA ALA A 48 10.55 11.17 -8.52
C ALA A 48 10.93 10.64 -9.91
N GLN A 49 12.04 11.09 -10.49
CA GLN A 49 12.55 10.52 -11.73
C GLN A 49 12.88 9.03 -11.48
N VAL A 50 11.98 8.15 -11.91
CA VAL A 50 12.09 6.72 -11.65
C VAL A 50 13.11 6.13 -12.62
N HIS A 51 14.25 5.71 -12.09
CA HIS A 51 15.18 4.91 -12.87
C HIS A 51 14.67 3.48 -13.00
N SER A 52 14.15 3.12 -14.19
CA SER A 52 13.60 1.79 -14.48
C SER A 52 14.56 0.66 -14.15
N THR A 53 15.88 0.84 -14.37
CA THR A 53 16.90 -0.15 -13.99
C THR A 53 16.95 -0.40 -12.49
N ARG A 54 16.83 0.66 -11.68
CA ARG A 54 16.84 0.55 -10.21
C ARG A 54 15.52 0.00 -9.69
N LEU A 55 14.40 0.34 -10.32
CA LEU A 55 13.10 -0.26 -10.02
C LEU A 55 13.11 -1.76 -10.31
N LYS A 56 13.63 -2.18 -11.47
CA LYS A 56 13.81 -3.59 -11.83
C LYS A 56 14.58 -4.34 -10.74
N VAL A 57 15.75 -3.83 -10.34
CA VAL A 57 16.55 -4.48 -9.27
C VAL A 57 15.75 -4.63 -7.98
N LYS A 58 14.99 -3.61 -7.57
CA LYS A 58 14.14 -3.69 -6.37
C LYS A 58 13.02 -4.72 -6.50
N LEU A 59 12.38 -4.80 -7.68
CA LEU A 59 11.33 -5.78 -7.94
C LEU A 59 11.86 -7.20 -7.87
N LEU A 60 12.97 -7.49 -8.56
CA LEU A 60 13.61 -8.81 -8.53
C LEU A 60 14.10 -9.20 -7.12
N GLN A 61 14.48 -8.23 -6.28
CA GLN A 61 14.82 -8.48 -4.88
C GLN A 61 13.61 -8.77 -3.98
N LYS A 62 12.45 -8.22 -4.32
CA LYS A 62 11.21 -8.36 -3.54
C LYS A 62 10.37 -9.55 -3.99
N MET A 63 10.49 -9.93 -5.24
CA MET A 63 9.80 -11.04 -5.89
C MET A 63 10.87 -11.92 -6.57
N PRO A 64 11.51 -12.85 -5.82
CA PRO A 64 12.51 -13.74 -6.38
C PRO A 64 12.03 -14.57 -7.58
N GLU A 65 10.72 -14.82 -7.65
CA GLU A 65 10.03 -15.52 -8.73
C GLU A 65 9.82 -14.69 -10.02
N LEU A 66 10.12 -13.39 -9.97
CA LEU A 66 10.00 -12.51 -11.12
C LEU A 66 11.28 -12.60 -11.95
N GLU A 67 11.16 -12.90 -13.23
CA GLU A 67 12.27 -12.91 -14.18
C GLU A 67 12.22 -11.67 -15.09
N ALA A 68 13.38 -11.23 -15.55
CA ALA A 68 13.49 -10.11 -16.48
C ALA A 68 14.13 -10.55 -17.80
N HIS A 69 13.37 -10.49 -18.89
CA HIS A 69 13.81 -10.82 -20.24
C HIS A 69 13.98 -9.54 -21.08
N THR A 70 15.09 -9.45 -21.80
CA THR A 70 15.34 -8.32 -22.70
C THR A 70 15.03 -8.75 -24.13
N LYS A 71 14.10 -8.04 -24.78
CA LYS A 71 13.74 -8.24 -26.18
C LYS A 71 13.91 -6.93 -26.95
N GLY A 72 15.10 -6.78 -27.55
CA GLY A 72 15.50 -5.52 -28.18
C GLY A 72 15.60 -4.39 -27.15
N LYS A 73 14.87 -3.30 -27.36
CA LYS A 73 14.81 -2.15 -26.42
C LYS A 73 13.86 -2.35 -25.25
N TYR A 74 13.06 -3.42 -25.26
CA TYR A 74 12.07 -3.67 -24.23
C TYR A 74 12.62 -4.62 -23.17
N VAL A 75 12.36 -4.26 -21.91
CA VAL A 75 12.55 -5.15 -20.77
C VAL A 75 11.17 -5.64 -20.34
N LEU A 76 10.97 -6.94 -20.43
CA LEU A 76 9.75 -7.65 -20.07
C LEU A 76 10.00 -8.38 -18.76
N LEU A 77 9.02 -8.36 -17.86
CA LEU A 77 9.03 -9.12 -16.63
C LEU A 77 7.90 -10.13 -16.65
N MET A 78 8.16 -11.34 -16.20
CA MET A 78 7.16 -12.38 -16.05
C MET A 78 7.48 -13.21 -14.82
N ILE A 79 6.45 -13.82 -14.23
CA ILE A 79 6.65 -14.74 -13.13
C ILE A 79 6.93 -16.13 -13.72
N GLU A 80 7.93 -16.84 -13.17
CA GLU A 80 8.25 -18.21 -13.57
C GLU A 80 7.02 -19.14 -13.37
N GLU A 81 6.84 -20.14 -14.23
CA GLU A 81 5.62 -20.98 -14.21
C GLU A 81 5.49 -21.86 -12.96
N ASP A 82 6.58 -22.20 -12.27
CA ASP A 82 6.58 -23.08 -11.10
C ASP A 82 6.54 -22.31 -9.76
N ILE A 83 5.57 -21.39 -9.63
CA ILE A 83 5.39 -20.56 -8.42
C ILE A 83 4.39 -21.10 -7.42
N GLY A 84 3.78 -22.26 -7.65
CA GLY A 84 2.87 -22.89 -6.69
C GLY A 84 3.44 -22.92 -5.25
N PRO A 85 4.71 -23.34 -5.06
CA PRO A 85 5.37 -23.31 -3.76
C PRO A 85 5.62 -21.90 -3.21
N THR A 86 5.95 -20.93 -4.06
CA THR A 86 6.20 -19.54 -3.66
C THR A 86 4.92 -18.81 -3.28
N ILE A 87 3.82 -19.06 -4.00
CA ILE A 87 2.47 -18.58 -3.65
C ILE A 87 2.02 -19.23 -2.34
N ALA A 88 2.20 -20.54 -2.19
CA ALA A 88 1.89 -21.24 -0.94
C ALA A 88 2.71 -20.65 0.23
N PHE A 89 4.00 -20.38 0.05
CA PHE A 89 4.85 -19.73 1.05
C PHE A 89 4.43 -18.27 1.32
N ALA A 90 4.02 -17.53 0.30
CA ALA A 90 3.51 -16.17 0.46
C ALA A 90 2.17 -16.14 1.22
N CYS A 91 1.33 -17.17 1.06
CA CYS A 91 0.10 -17.39 1.83
C CYS A 91 0.37 -18.00 3.22
N ASP A 92 1.52 -18.68 3.41
CA ASP A 92 1.99 -19.21 4.69
C ASP A 92 2.80 -18.16 5.49
N ASN A 93 2.98 -16.95 4.92
CA ASN A 93 3.36 -15.79 5.71
C ASN A 93 2.38 -15.70 6.86
N ASN A 94 2.90 -15.64 8.09
CA ASN A 94 2.07 -15.49 9.27
C ASN A 94 1.39 -14.11 9.23
N ASP A 95 0.27 -14.02 8.51
CA ASP A 95 -0.55 -12.82 8.34
C ASP A 95 -0.88 -12.24 9.71
N THR A 96 -1.03 -13.07 10.73
CA THR A 96 -1.21 -12.66 12.13
C THR A 96 -0.10 -11.75 12.62
N MET A 97 1.18 -12.01 12.29
CA MET A 97 2.29 -11.14 12.70
C MET A 97 2.28 -9.81 11.95
N HIS A 98 2.03 -9.83 10.64
CA HIS A 98 1.92 -8.61 9.83
C HIS A 98 0.71 -7.76 10.26
N MET A 99 -0.42 -8.40 10.54
CA MET A 99 -1.62 -7.79 11.11
C MET A 99 -1.34 -7.22 12.50
N ALA A 100 -0.68 -7.95 13.39
CA ALA A 100 -0.32 -7.45 14.71
C ALA A 100 0.59 -6.23 14.63
N LYS A 101 1.58 -6.25 13.73
CA LYS A 101 2.48 -5.11 13.50
C LYS A 101 1.76 -3.91 12.88
N THR A 102 0.88 -4.14 11.91
CA THR A 102 0.04 -3.10 11.30
C THR A 102 -0.91 -2.51 12.33
N ALA A 103 -1.56 -3.34 13.15
CA ALA A 103 -2.43 -2.91 14.23
C ALA A 103 -1.67 -2.06 15.27
N GLU A 104 -0.44 -2.44 15.64
CA GLU A 104 0.39 -1.66 16.56
C GLU A 104 0.77 -0.30 15.96
N MET A 105 1.14 -0.25 14.67
CA MET A 105 1.40 1.00 13.96
C MET A 105 0.18 1.91 13.95
N ILE A 106 -1.01 1.35 13.67
CA ILE A 106 -2.29 2.09 13.66
C ILE A 106 -2.62 2.59 15.07
N ARG A 107 -2.48 1.75 16.10
CA ARG A 107 -2.70 2.13 17.51
C ARG A 107 -1.81 3.29 17.92
N CYS A 108 -0.54 3.28 17.53
CA CYS A 108 0.38 4.40 17.78
C CYS A 108 -0.12 5.71 17.13
N GLN A 109 -0.61 5.64 15.88
CA GLN A 109 -1.15 6.81 15.18
C GLN A 109 -2.45 7.32 15.82
N LEU A 110 -3.36 6.41 16.18
CA LEU A 110 -4.63 6.74 16.84
C LEU A 110 -4.42 7.32 18.24
N ALA A 111 -3.43 6.82 18.99
CA ALA A 111 -3.13 7.31 20.34
C ALA A 111 -2.46 8.68 20.38
N THR A 112 -1.72 9.04 19.32
CA THR A 112 -0.96 10.30 19.24
C THR A 112 -1.79 11.46 18.71
N LYS A 113 -2.83 11.19 17.91
CA LYS A 113 -3.72 12.22 17.36
C LYS A 113 -4.96 12.43 18.23
N LYS A 114 -5.30 13.68 18.49
CA LYS A 114 -6.58 14.08 19.10
C LYS A 114 -7.46 14.71 18.03
N THR A 115 -8.70 14.25 17.91
CA THR A 115 -9.69 14.90 17.03
C THR A 115 -10.35 16.05 17.75
N THR A 116 -10.66 17.12 17.02
CA THR A 116 -11.62 18.16 17.42
C THR A 116 -13.06 17.81 17.03
N PHE A 117 -13.30 16.59 16.54
CA PHE A 117 -14.60 16.16 16.02
C PHE A 117 -15.67 16.24 17.10
N SER A 118 -16.57 17.22 16.97
CA SER A 118 -17.65 17.53 17.91
C SER A 118 -19.03 17.03 17.43
N GLY A 119 -19.05 16.17 16.41
CA GLY A 119 -20.27 15.60 15.83
C GLY A 119 -20.72 16.21 14.50
N SER A 120 -19.96 17.16 13.93
CA SER A 120 -20.18 17.70 12.59
C SER A 120 -18.90 17.63 11.76
N LEU A 121 -18.99 17.09 10.55
CA LEU A 121 -17.91 17.07 9.55
C LEU A 121 -18.04 18.33 8.70
N VAL A 122 -17.55 19.47 9.19
CA VAL A 122 -17.47 20.69 8.36
C VAL A 122 -16.24 20.58 7.46
N SER A 123 -16.39 20.90 6.18
CA SER A 123 -15.38 20.69 5.12
C SER A 123 -14.02 21.34 5.38
N GLU A 124 -13.97 22.36 6.26
CA GLU A 124 -12.74 23.09 6.60
C GLU A 124 -11.90 22.38 7.68
N ASP A 125 -12.51 21.54 8.54
CA ASP A 125 -11.83 20.84 9.65
C ASP A 125 -11.05 19.58 9.21
N ILE A 126 -11.28 19.12 7.97
CA ILE A 126 -10.84 17.80 7.51
C ILE A 126 -9.37 17.81 7.05
N ASN A 127 -8.83 18.95 6.59
CA ASN A 127 -7.54 18.96 5.89
C ASN A 127 -6.29 19.10 6.77
N ASP A 128 -6.37 19.69 7.97
CA ASP A 128 -5.16 20.16 8.67
C ASP A 128 -4.54 19.16 9.67
N SER A 129 -5.13 17.99 9.89
CA SER A 129 -4.52 17.01 10.81
C SER A 129 -4.76 15.55 10.47
N ILE A 130 -4.74 15.18 9.19
CA ILE A 130 -4.87 13.78 8.81
C ILE A 130 -3.55 13.04 9.07
N ALA A 131 -3.62 11.93 9.82
CA ALA A 131 -2.49 11.02 9.94
C ALA A 131 -2.32 10.30 8.60
N HIS A 132 -1.32 10.69 7.79
CA HIS A 132 -1.04 10.06 6.50
C HIS A 132 -1.07 8.52 6.51
N PRO A 133 -0.52 7.81 7.52
CA PRO A 133 -0.61 6.35 7.58
C PRO A 133 -2.04 5.83 7.72
N LEU A 134 -2.90 6.54 8.47
CA LEU A 134 -4.28 6.15 8.71
C LEU A 134 -5.15 6.42 7.49
N LEU A 135 -4.93 7.55 6.81
CA LEU A 135 -5.57 7.80 5.51
C LEU A 135 -5.16 6.75 4.49
N GLN A 136 -3.87 6.42 4.43
CA GLN A 136 -3.39 5.39 3.52
C GLN A 136 -4.08 4.05 3.80
N LEU A 137 -4.22 3.66 5.06
CA LEU A 137 -4.94 2.45 5.43
C LEU A 137 -6.40 2.48 4.94
N VAL A 138 -7.11 3.58 5.17
CA VAL A 138 -8.51 3.73 4.72
C VAL A 138 -8.59 3.55 3.21
N LYS A 139 -7.70 4.21 2.45
CA LYS A 139 -7.63 4.07 1.00
C LYS A 139 -7.35 2.65 0.54
N LEU A 140 -6.45 1.93 1.22
CA LEU A 140 -6.15 0.53 0.91
C LEU A 140 -7.34 -0.39 1.18
N ILE A 141 -8.17 -0.07 2.19
CA ILE A 141 -9.39 -0.82 2.52
C ILE A 141 -10.52 -0.52 1.53
N GLU A 142 -10.75 0.75 1.21
CA GLU A 142 -11.89 1.18 0.39
C GLU A 142 -11.68 0.89 -1.09
N HIS A 143 -10.45 1.11 -1.60
CA HIS A 143 -10.14 1.01 -3.03
C HIS A 143 -9.29 -0.22 -3.38
N GLY A 144 -8.76 -0.94 -2.39
CA GLY A 144 -7.89 -2.09 -2.60
C GLY A 144 -6.40 -1.75 -2.60
N PRO A 145 -5.52 -2.73 -2.33
CA PRO A 145 -4.11 -2.49 -2.04
C PRO A 145 -3.17 -2.43 -3.25
N ASP A 146 -3.65 -2.67 -4.47
CA ASP A 146 -2.82 -2.65 -5.67
C ASP A 146 -2.64 -1.23 -6.23
N ILE A 147 -1.54 -1.03 -6.97
CA ILE A 147 -1.18 0.30 -7.46
C ILE A 147 -2.18 0.89 -8.45
N LYS A 148 -2.88 0.08 -9.26
CA LYS A 148 -3.84 0.61 -10.24
C LYS A 148 -5.09 1.14 -9.54
N SER A 149 -5.68 0.35 -8.66
CA SER A 149 -6.84 0.81 -7.89
C SER A 149 -6.52 2.04 -7.05
N GLN A 150 -5.28 2.13 -6.57
CA GLN A 150 -4.79 3.31 -5.86
C GLN A 150 -4.51 4.53 -6.75
N LEU A 151 -4.14 4.34 -8.01
CA LEU A 151 -3.93 5.41 -8.99
C LEU A 151 -5.26 5.98 -9.48
N ASP A 152 -6.24 5.11 -9.74
CA ASP A 152 -7.56 5.47 -10.24
C ASP A 152 -8.38 6.26 -9.20
N ASN A 153 -8.07 6.09 -7.90
CA ASN A 153 -8.80 6.70 -6.80
C ASN A 153 -7.97 7.76 -6.05
N VAL A 154 -8.20 9.02 -6.44
CA VAL A 154 -7.79 10.19 -5.62
C VAL A 154 -8.59 10.17 -4.32
N SER A 155 -8.00 10.68 -3.23
CA SER A 155 -8.65 10.69 -1.92
C SER A 155 -10.04 11.30 -2.00
N THR A 156 -11.05 10.49 -1.69
CA THR A 156 -12.45 10.88 -1.73
C THR A 156 -12.86 11.57 -0.43
N ASN A 157 -14.03 12.22 -0.44
CA ASN A 157 -14.61 12.75 0.80
C ASN A 157 -14.91 11.63 1.81
N SER A 158 -15.18 10.39 1.37
CA SER A 158 -15.33 9.23 2.26
C SER A 158 -14.01 8.86 2.94
N ASP A 159 -12.91 8.77 2.17
CA ASP A 159 -11.58 8.48 2.69
C ASP A 159 -11.19 9.47 3.81
N LEU A 160 -11.43 10.76 3.55
CA LEU A 160 -11.06 11.84 4.45
C LEU A 160 -11.99 11.91 5.68
N ALA A 161 -13.26 11.51 5.56
CA ALA A 161 -14.22 11.48 6.67
C ALA A 161 -14.02 10.28 7.60
N LEU A 162 -13.56 9.14 7.09
CA LEU A 162 -13.35 7.93 7.88
C LEU A 162 -12.18 8.06 8.87
N VAL A 163 -11.12 8.79 8.49
CA VAL A 163 -9.95 9.03 9.37
C VAL A 163 -10.34 9.67 10.71
N PRO A 164 -11.02 10.84 10.77
CA PRO A 164 -11.40 11.45 12.04
C PRO A 164 -12.40 10.60 12.82
N LEU A 165 -13.30 9.85 12.15
CA LEU A 165 -14.21 8.91 12.81
C LEU A 165 -13.44 7.78 13.50
N LEU A 166 -12.40 7.23 12.88
CA LEU A 166 -11.55 6.19 13.48
C LEU A 166 -10.82 6.72 14.71
N ILE A 167 -10.26 7.94 14.64
CA ILE A 167 -9.57 8.56 15.77
C ILE A 167 -10.56 8.87 16.90
N PHE A 168 -11.77 9.37 16.59
CA PHE A 168 -12.80 9.70 17.59
C PHE A 168 -13.28 8.46 18.35
N ASN A 169 -13.49 7.34 17.65
CA ASN A 169 -13.96 6.09 18.25
C ASN A 169 -12.84 5.25 18.90
N TYR A 170 -11.59 5.70 18.82
CA TYR A 170 -10.48 4.98 19.44
C TYR A 170 -10.41 5.25 20.94
N HIS A 171 -10.59 4.18 21.72
CA HIS A 171 -10.36 4.20 23.17
C HIS A 171 -9.19 3.28 23.51
N PRO A 172 -8.03 3.80 23.94
CA PRO A 172 -6.89 2.96 24.28
C PRO A 172 -7.28 2.03 25.44
N HIS A 173 -6.96 0.74 25.31
CA HIS A 173 -7.12 -0.19 26.42
C HIS A 173 -6.28 0.29 27.60
N THR A 174 -6.95 0.82 28.62
CA THR A 174 -6.35 1.05 29.94
C THR A 174 -6.33 -0.30 30.64
N GLN A 175 -5.16 -0.93 30.73
CA GLN A 175 -4.97 -1.95 31.76
C GLN A 175 -5.15 -1.26 33.11
N LYS A 176 -6.28 -1.50 33.77
CA LYS A 176 -6.44 -1.17 35.18
C LYS A 176 -5.39 -1.99 35.92
N VAL A 177 -4.32 -1.32 36.38
CA VAL A 177 -3.39 -1.93 37.32
C VAL A 177 -4.22 -2.33 38.54
N PRO A 178 -4.27 -3.61 38.93
CA PRO A 178 -5.00 -4.00 40.12
C PRO A 178 -4.34 -3.29 41.31
N VAL A 179 -5.11 -2.40 41.94
CA VAL A 179 -4.74 -1.83 43.23
C VAL A 179 -4.69 -2.99 44.21
N LYS A 180 -3.48 -3.31 44.69
CA LYS A 180 -3.25 -4.28 45.76
C LYS A 180 -3.85 -3.79 47.07
#